data_AF-A0A7T3ACS9-F1
#
_entry.id   AF-A0A7T3ACS9-F1
#
_cell.length_a   1.000
_cell.length_b   1.000
_cell.length_c   1.000
_cell.angle_alpha   90.00
_cell.angle_beta   90.00
_cell.angle_gamma   90.00
#
_symmetry.space_group_name_H-M   'P 1'
#
loop_
_entity.id
_entity.type
_entity.pdbx_description
1 polymer ?
#
loop_
_entity_poly.entity_id
_entity_poly.type
_entity_poly.pdbx_seq_one_letter_code
_entity_poly.pdbx_strand_id
1 'polypeptide(L)'
;MAGPADYAGEVPGFSVPVHRALTEHILLGGAPRSIAILNGTLAAALGLGLRLWLVGLGLWAIGHFAAVWAAKRDPQFVDVVRRHLRIPGHLAV
;
A
#
# COMPACT_ATOMS: atom_id res chain seq x y z
N MET A 1 -10.55 -17.80 9.76
CA MET A 1 -11.82 -18.53 9.89
C MET A 1 -12.44 -18.00 11.17
N ALA A 2 -13.52 -17.22 11.09
CA ALA A 2 -14.15 -16.62 12.27
C ALA A 2 -14.69 -17.75 13.16
N GLY A 3 -14.36 -17.69 14.44
CA GLY A 3 -14.80 -18.70 15.41
C GLY A 3 -16.20 -18.38 15.93
N PRO A 4 -16.92 -19.35 16.50
CA PRO A 4 -18.25 -19.13 17.08
C PRO A 4 -18.27 -18.06 18.20
N ALA A 5 -17.11 -17.74 18.79
CA ALA A 5 -16.97 -16.68 19.78
C ALA A 5 -17.05 -15.24 19.20
N ASP A 6 -16.75 -15.06 17.91
CA ASP A 6 -16.75 -13.74 17.26
C ASP A 6 -18.18 -13.17 17.08
N TYR A 7 -19.20 -14.04 17.21
CA TYR A 7 -20.62 -13.75 16.99
C TYR A 7 -21.43 -13.57 18.28
N ALA A 8 -20.80 -13.64 19.46
CA ALA A 8 -21.49 -13.71 20.76
C ALA A 8 -22.33 -12.47 21.14
N GLY A 9 -22.30 -11.40 20.33
CA GLY A 9 -23.12 -10.20 20.48
C GLY A 9 -23.83 -9.73 19.20
N GLU A 10 -23.82 -10.53 18.12
CA GLU A 10 -24.45 -10.14 16.85
C GLU A 10 -25.93 -10.53 16.81
N VAL A 11 -26.78 -9.58 16.37
CA VAL A 11 -28.21 -9.83 16.18
C VAL A 11 -28.40 -10.78 14.99
N PRO A 12 -29.09 -11.93 15.16
CA PRO A 12 -29.31 -12.89 14.08
C PRO A 12 -29.92 -12.24 12.84
N GLY A 13 -29.29 -12.42 11.68
CA GLY A 13 -29.76 -11.87 10.40
C GLY A 13 -29.33 -10.43 10.08
N PHE A 14 -28.60 -9.75 10.97
CA PHE A 14 -28.09 -8.39 10.74
C PHE A 14 -26.58 -8.32 10.46
N SER A 15 -25.86 -9.43 10.57
CA SER A 15 -24.44 -9.52 10.22
C SER A 15 -24.21 -10.40 9.00
N VAL A 16 -23.31 -9.96 8.11
CA VAL A 16 -22.92 -10.68 6.90
C VAL A 16 -21.39 -10.65 6.78
N PRO A 17 -20.71 -11.78 6.51
CA PRO A 17 -19.26 -11.80 6.38
C PRO A 17 -18.81 -10.97 5.18
N VAL A 18 -17.98 -9.95 5.43
CA VAL A 18 -17.33 -9.16 4.37
C VAL A 18 -15.99 -9.79 4.02
N HIS A 19 -15.74 -9.99 2.73
CA HIS A 19 -14.44 -10.45 2.26
C HIS A 19 -13.37 -9.39 2.53
N ARG A 20 -12.24 -9.81 3.12
CA ARG A 20 -11.09 -8.93 3.37
C ARG A 20 -10.58 -8.22 2.11
N ALA A 21 -10.72 -8.82 0.94
CA ALA A 21 -10.37 -8.18 -0.33
C ALA A 21 -11.15 -6.87 -0.62
N LEU A 22 -12.31 -6.67 0.03
CA LEU A 22 -13.14 -5.45 -0.11
C LEU A 22 -12.70 -4.32 0.82
N THR A 23 -11.97 -4.64 1.90
CA THR A 23 -11.67 -3.71 2.99
C THR A 23 -10.16 -3.51 3.19
N GLU A 24 -9.36 -4.53 2.90
CA GLU A 24 -7.90 -4.49 3.00
C GLU A 24 -7.29 -4.02 1.68
N HIS A 25 -6.21 -3.23 1.79
CA HIS A 25 -5.50 -2.71 0.63
C HIS A 25 -4.78 -3.85 -0.13
N ILE A 26 -4.80 -3.80 -1.46
CA ILE A 26 -4.12 -4.79 -2.31
C ILE A 26 -2.61 -4.56 -2.23
N LEU A 27 -1.93 -5.39 -1.45
CA LEU A 27 -0.48 -5.41 -1.36
C LEU A 27 0.11 -6.30 -2.47
N LEU A 28 1.17 -5.84 -3.12
CA LEU A 28 1.99 -6.61 -4.05
C LEU A 28 3.34 -6.86 -3.37
N GLY A 29 3.57 -8.10 -2.89
CA GLY A 29 4.82 -8.45 -2.19
C GLY A 29 5.05 -7.70 -0.87
N GLY A 30 3.99 -7.18 -0.24
CA GLY A 30 4.07 -6.41 1.00
C GLY A 30 4.15 -4.89 0.80
N ALA A 31 4.25 -4.38 -0.44
CA ALA A 31 4.16 -2.96 -0.76
C ALA A 31 2.79 -2.61 -1.38
N PRO A 32 2.30 -1.37 -1.29
CA PRO A 32 1.07 -0.97 -1.97
C PRO A 32 1.27 -1.05 -3.47
N ARG A 33 0.32 -1.66 -4.19
CA ARG A 33 0.42 -1.94 -5.63
C ARG A 33 0.86 -0.73 -6.46
N SER A 34 0.30 0.46 -6.17
CA SER A 34 0.60 1.69 -6.91
C SER A 34 2.08 2.09 -6.84
N ILE A 35 2.69 2.00 -5.65
CA ILE A 35 4.09 2.33 -5.42
C ILE A 35 5.01 1.27 -6.03
N ALA A 36 4.65 -0.01 -5.89
CA ALA A 36 5.43 -1.10 -6.48
C ALA A 36 5.52 -0.98 -8.01
N ILE A 37 4.40 -0.65 -8.67
CA ILE A 37 4.37 -0.42 -10.13
C ILE A 37 5.21 0.81 -10.48
N LEU A 38 4.98 1.96 -9.82
CA LEU A 38 5.72 3.19 -10.09
C LEU A 38 7.23 3.01 -9.97
N ASN A 39 7.68 2.37 -8.88
CA ASN A 39 9.10 2.12 -8.66
C ASN A 39 9.67 1.12 -9.69
N GLY A 40 8.92 0.07 -10.01
CA GLY A 40 9.29 -0.89 -11.07
C GLY A 40 9.45 -0.21 -12.44
N THR A 41 8.53 0.67 -12.80
CA THR A 41 8.59 1.42 -14.06
C THR A 41 9.76 2.39 -14.09
N LEU A 42 10.00 3.15 -13.02
CA LEU A 42 11.16 4.06 -12.92
C LEU A 42 12.48 3.30 -13.03
N ALA A 43 12.60 2.18 -12.30
CA ALA A 43 13.77 1.34 -12.35
C ALA A 43 14.00 0.72 -13.75
N ALA A 44 12.94 0.28 -14.43
CA ALA A 44 13.04 -0.26 -15.79
C ALA A 44 13.41 0.83 -16.80
N ALA A 45 12.80 2.02 -16.71
CA ALA A 45 13.11 3.15 -17.58
C ALA A 45 14.58 3.58 -17.43
N LEU A 46 15.10 3.64 -16.21
CA LEU A 46 16.49 4.02 -15.96
C LEU A 46 17.47 2.88 -16.27
N GLY A 47 17.17 1.66 -15.83
CA GLY A 47 18.05 0.51 -15.96
C GLY A 47 18.19 0.03 -17.40
N LEU A 48 17.07 -0.11 -18.11
CA LEU A 48 17.07 -0.56 -19.51
C LEU A 48 17.25 0.61 -20.48
N GLY A 49 16.59 1.75 -20.22
CA GLY A 49 16.62 2.91 -21.13
C GLY A 49 17.98 3.60 -21.20
N LEU A 50 18.69 3.76 -20.08
CA LEU A 50 20.03 4.35 -20.06
C LEU A 50 21.16 3.28 -20.03
N ARG A 51 20.82 1.98 -20.12
CA ARG A 51 21.72 0.82 -19.86
C ARG A 51 22.40 0.83 -18.48
N LEU A 52 21.93 1.65 -17.56
CA LEU A 52 22.40 1.73 -16.18
C LEU A 52 21.77 0.63 -15.31
N TRP A 53 21.83 -0.62 -15.75
CA TRP A 53 21.08 -1.73 -15.17
C TRP A 53 21.36 -1.93 -13.67
N LEU A 54 22.59 -1.70 -13.21
CA LEU A 54 22.95 -1.73 -11.78
C LEU A 54 22.29 -0.61 -10.98
N VAL A 55 22.24 0.60 -11.55
CA VAL A 55 21.59 1.75 -10.90
C VAL A 55 20.09 1.53 -10.86
N GLY A 56 19.49 1.05 -11.95
CA GLY A 56 18.08 0.67 -12.01
C GLY A 56 17.73 -0.41 -10.99
N LEU A 57 18.56 -1.45 -10.85
CA LEU A 57 18.37 -2.51 -9.86
C LEU A 57 18.52 -1.99 -8.42
N GLY A 58 19.49 -1.10 -8.18
CA GLY A 58 19.68 -0.46 -6.88
C GLY A 58 18.46 0.40 -6.48
N LEU A 59 17.98 1.24 -7.39
CA LEU A 59 16.76 2.04 -7.21
C LEU A 59 15.54 1.16 -6.95
N TRP A 60 15.39 0.09 -7.74
CA TRP A 60 14.31 -0.87 -7.57
C TRP A 60 14.33 -1.49 -6.17
N ALA A 61 15.47 -2.05 -5.76
CA ALA A 61 15.61 -2.71 -4.48
C ALA A 61 15.33 -1.72 -3.33
N ILE A 62 16.03 -0.58 -3.29
CA ILE A 62 15.88 0.42 -2.24
C ILE A 62 14.43 0.92 -2.16
N GLY A 63 13.84 1.30 -3.30
CA GLY A 63 12.47 1.80 -3.32
C GLY A 63 11.44 0.73 -2.95
N HIS A 64 11.66 -0.53 -3.31
CA HIS A 64 10.73 -1.61 -2.98
C HIS A 64 10.82 -1.98 -1.49
N PHE A 65 12.03 -2.12 -0.94
CA PHE A 65 12.23 -2.33 0.50
C PHE A 65 11.64 -1.19 1.34
N ALA A 66 11.85 0.06 0.92
CA ALA A 66 11.24 1.22 1.58
C ALA A 66 9.70 1.16 1.52
N ALA A 67 9.13 0.77 0.39
CA ALA A 67 7.68 0.64 0.22
C ALA A 67 7.08 -0.48 1.08
N VAL A 68 7.76 -1.64 1.18
CA VAL A 68 7.35 -2.74 2.06
C VAL A 68 7.44 -2.32 3.52
N TRP A 69 8.50 -1.61 3.92
CA TRP A 69 8.65 -1.10 5.27
C TRP A 69 7.55 -0.09 5.62
N ALA A 70 7.23 0.83 4.71
CA ALA A 70 6.17 1.81 4.89
C ALA A 70 4.79 1.13 5.01
N ALA A 71 4.46 0.20 4.13
CA ALA A 71 3.19 -0.55 4.20
C ALA A 71 3.07 -1.41 5.46
N LYS A 72 4.20 -1.92 5.99
CA LYS A 72 4.21 -2.60 7.28
C LYS A 72 3.89 -1.66 8.46
N ARG A 73 4.19 -0.36 8.33
CA ARG A 73 3.91 0.66 9.36
C ARG A 73 2.50 1.23 9.23
N ASP A 74 2.07 1.52 8.02
CA ASP A 74 0.73 2.03 7.71
C ASP A 74 0.36 1.67 6.27
N PRO A 75 -0.60 0.75 6.05
CA PRO A 75 -1.08 0.40 4.70
C PRO A 75 -1.72 1.57 3.93
N GLN A 76 -2.23 2.60 4.62
CA GLN A 76 -2.94 3.74 4.03
C GLN A 76 -2.05 4.97 3.80
N PHE A 77 -0.75 4.88 4.04
CA PHE A 77 0.17 6.03 3.99
C PHE A 77 0.07 6.81 2.67
N VAL A 78 -0.10 6.12 1.54
CA VAL A 78 -0.17 6.74 0.20
C VAL A 78 -1.41 7.61 0.07
N ASP A 79 -2.54 7.12 0.56
CA ASP A 79 -3.82 7.82 0.48
C ASP A 79 -3.84 9.02 1.43
N VAL A 80 -3.25 8.88 2.62
CA VAL A 80 -3.09 9.96 3.59
C VAL A 80 -2.18 11.06 3.03
N VAL A 81 -1.01 10.72 2.49
CA VAL A 81 -0.09 11.70 1.89
C VAL A 81 -0.71 12.40 0.70
N ARG A 82 -1.38 11.65 -0.20
CA ARG A 82 -2.12 12.27 -1.32
C ARG A 82 -3.21 13.22 -0.83
N ARG A 83 -3.94 12.84 0.20
CA ARG A 83 -4.97 13.69 0.80
C ARG A 83 -4.35 14.93 1.43
N HIS A 84 -3.22 14.80 2.11
CA HIS A 84 -2.49 15.90 2.72
C HIS A 84 -1.98 16.90 1.68
N LEU A 85 -1.43 16.43 0.56
CA LEU A 85 -1.00 17.31 -0.54
C LEU A 85 -2.16 18.00 -1.26
N ARG A 86 -3.32 17.34 -1.35
CA ARG A 86 -4.50 17.86 -2.04
C ARG A 86 -5.29 18.86 -1.19
N ILE A 87 -5.36 18.63 0.13
CA ILE A 87 -6.17 19.45 1.03
C ILE A 87 -5.28 20.56 1.61
N PRO A 88 -5.55 21.84 1.31
CA PRO A 88 -4.85 22.95 1.96
C PRO A 88 -5.04 22.90 3.49
N GLY A 89 -3.94 23.06 4.23
CA GLY A 89 -3.95 23.06 5.70
C GLY A 89 -4.69 24.27 6.25
N HIS A 90 -5.97 24.12 6.59
CA HIS A 90 -6.82 25.21 7.09
C HIS A 90 -6.80 25.36 8.62
N LEU A 91 -5.89 24.69 9.32
CA LEU A 91 -5.74 24.75 10.78
C LEU A 91 -4.31 25.20 11.16
N ALA A 92 -3.84 26.28 10.55
CA ALA A 92 -2.71 27.03 11.11
C ALA A 92 -3.28 27.90 12.24
N VAL A 93 -3.02 27.52 13.49
CA VAL A 93 -3.25 28.37 14.67
C VAL A 93 -2.01 29.20 14.96
#